data_AF-A0A815JWH7-F1
#
_entry.id   AF-A0A815JWH7-F1
#
_cell.length_a   1.000
_cell.length_b   1.000
_cell.length_c   1.000
_cell.angle_alpha   90.00
_cell.angle_beta   90.00
_cell.angle_gamma   90.00
#
_symmetry.space_group_name_H-M   'P 1'
#
loop_
_entity.id
_entity.type
_entity.pdbx_description
1 polymer ?
#
loop_
_entity_poly.entity_id
_entity_poly.type
_entity_poly.pdbx_seq_one_letter_code
_entity_poly.pdbx_strand_id
1 'polypeptide(L)'
;MHQMKITGSGSDDVGLYSIDGLYSTQTRRIGLTKTYLSGSGNPSENLGHNVIIQLEWNRDNNQFEGKWYVRTKKFKGSGDFKLKMNQNQISILSMYEKV
;
A
#
# COMPACT_ATOMS: atom_id res chain seq x y z
N MET A 1 10.26 19.06 4.02
CA MET A 1 10.35 17.60 4.22
C MET A 1 10.10 16.95 2.87
N HIS A 2 10.96 16.05 2.40
CA HIS A 2 10.78 15.40 1.09
C HIS A 2 9.93 14.14 1.26
N GLN A 3 8.65 14.23 0.89
CA GLN A 3 7.71 13.12 0.86
C GLN A 3 7.20 12.93 -0.57
N MET A 4 7.06 11.68 -1.00
CA MET A 4 6.47 11.32 -2.28
C MET A 4 5.09 10.70 -2.04
N LYS A 5 4.12 11.14 -2.81
CA LYS A 5 2.76 10.59 -2.77
C LYS A 5 2.75 9.22 -3.44
N ILE A 6 2.10 8.26 -2.80
CA ILE A 6 1.84 6.92 -3.34
C ILE A 6 0.34 6.78 -3.51
N THR A 7 -0.08 6.39 -4.70
CA THR A 7 -1.47 6.03 -5.00
C THR A 7 -1.51 4.75 -5.82
N GLY A 8 -2.58 3.99 -5.69
CA GLY A 8 -2.79 2.82 -6.53
C GLY A 8 -4.16 2.20 -6.31
N SER A 9 -4.44 1.14 -7.05
CA SER A 9 -5.64 0.33 -6.90
C SER A 9 -5.33 -1.11 -7.28
N GLY A 10 -6.16 -2.03 -6.83
CA GLY A 10 -6.03 -3.44 -7.18
C GLY A 10 -7.20 -4.27 -6.68
N SER A 11 -7.03 -5.59 -6.72
CA SER A 11 -7.95 -6.56 -6.16
C SER A 11 -7.17 -7.70 -5.52
N ASP A 12 -7.75 -8.28 -4.47
CA ASP A 12 -7.34 -9.55 -3.88
C ASP A 12 -8.58 -10.41 -3.57
N ASP A 13 -8.38 -11.46 -2.79
CA ASP A 13 -9.40 -12.38 -2.30
C ASP A 13 -10.45 -11.72 -1.40
N VAL A 14 -10.10 -10.63 -0.72
CA VAL A 14 -11.05 -9.82 0.07
C VAL A 14 -11.89 -8.96 -0.87
N GLY A 15 -11.28 -8.24 -1.81
CA GLY A 15 -12.02 -7.48 -2.83
C GLY A 15 -11.22 -6.40 -3.54
N LEU A 16 -11.94 -5.50 -4.22
CA LEU A 16 -11.35 -4.33 -4.87
C LEU A 16 -10.90 -3.32 -3.82
N TYR A 17 -9.77 -2.68 -4.06
CA TYR A 17 -9.22 -1.68 -3.14
C TYR A 17 -8.51 -0.53 -3.86
N SER A 18 -8.41 0.58 -3.16
CA SER A 18 -7.49 1.69 -3.47
C SER A 18 -6.42 1.82 -2.40
N ILE A 19 -5.29 2.44 -2.75
CA ILE A 19 -4.16 2.75 -1.88
C ILE A 19 -3.91 4.26 -1.99
N ASP A 20 -3.75 4.92 -0.85
CA ASP A 20 -3.20 6.27 -0.73
C ASP A 20 -2.18 6.29 0.41
N GLY A 21 -1.11 7.06 0.26
CA GLY A 21 -0.10 7.16 1.30
C GLY A 21 1.09 8.01 0.93
N LEU A 22 2.11 7.94 1.79
CA LEU A 22 3.32 8.74 1.70
C LEU A 22 4.55 7.88 1.90
N TYR A 23 5.57 8.16 1.11
CA TYR A 23 6.94 7.70 1.33
C TYR A 23 7.84 8.87 1.71
N SER A 24 8.56 8.74 2.81
CA SER A 24 9.58 9.69 3.25
C SER A 24 10.95 9.19 2.81
N THR A 25 11.62 9.92 1.92
CA THR A 25 12.99 9.58 1.47
C THR A 25 14.02 9.81 2.58
N GLN A 26 13.71 10.70 3.54
CA GLN A 26 14.59 11.01 4.67
C GLN A 26 14.63 9.86 5.68
N THR A 27 13.47 9.37 6.08
CA THR A 27 13.36 8.29 7.07
C THR A 27 13.28 6.91 6.43
N ARG A 28 13.16 6.85 5.10
CA ARG A 28 12.95 5.62 4.31
C ARG A 28 11.76 4.80 4.79
N ARG A 29 10.69 5.49 5.19
CA ARG A 29 9.46 4.89 5.71
C ARG A 29 8.30 5.17 4.80
N ILE A 30 7.42 4.18 4.69
CA ILE A 30 6.16 4.26 3.97
C ILE A 30 5.02 4.12 4.97
N GLY A 31 4.03 5.00 4.86
CA GLY A 31 2.71 4.81 5.46
C GLY A 31 1.65 4.76 4.36
N LEU A 32 0.92 3.65 4.26
CA LEU A 32 -0.18 3.47 3.31
C LEU A 32 -1.50 3.21 4.05
N THR A 33 -2.57 3.68 3.44
CA THR A 33 -3.94 3.27 3.73
C THR A 33 -4.47 2.54 2.51
N LYS A 34 -4.79 1.26 2.69
CA LYS A 34 -5.53 0.46 1.72
C LYS A 34 -7.00 0.49 2.10
N THR A 35 -7.86 0.93 1.21
CA THR A 35 -9.31 1.06 1.44
C THR A 35 -10.04 0.07 0.54
N TYR A 36 -10.74 -0.89 1.13
CA TYR A 36 -11.58 -1.81 0.37
C TYR A 36 -12.89 -1.15 -0.07
N LEU A 37 -13.28 -1.37 -1.33
CA LEU A 37 -14.56 -0.91 -1.87
C LEU A 37 -15.67 -1.86 -1.43
N SER A 38 -16.62 -1.35 -0.64
CA SER A 38 -17.77 -2.12 -0.15
C SER A 38 -18.57 -2.73 -1.30
N GLY A 39 -18.99 -3.99 -1.14
CA GLY A 39 -19.77 -4.72 -2.16
C GLY A 39 -18.94 -5.37 -3.26
N SER A 40 -17.61 -5.38 -3.14
CA SER A 40 -16.71 -6.14 -4.03
C SER A 40 -16.11 -7.35 -3.32
N GLY A 41 -15.70 -8.37 -4.07
CA GLY A 41 -15.04 -9.56 -3.52
C GLY A 41 -15.90 -10.32 -2.51
N ASN A 42 -15.30 -10.81 -1.43
CA ASN A 42 -15.96 -11.62 -0.42
C ASN A 42 -16.74 -10.76 0.59
N PRO A 43 -18.08 -10.79 0.63
CA PRO A 43 -18.87 -9.96 1.55
C PRO A 43 -18.70 -10.29 3.03
N SER A 44 -18.23 -11.49 3.39
CA SER A 44 -17.99 -11.84 4.80
C SER A 44 -16.73 -11.16 5.36
N GLU A 45 -15.79 -10.80 4.49
CA GLU A 45 -14.49 -10.22 4.85
C GLU A 45 -14.40 -8.74 4.46
N ASN A 46 -14.92 -8.38 3.28
CA ASN A 46 -14.94 -7.02 2.79
C ASN A 46 -16.06 -6.20 3.43
N LEU A 47 -15.74 -5.63 4.58
CA LEU A 47 -16.60 -4.69 5.30
C LEU A 47 -16.41 -3.23 4.86
N GLY A 48 -15.82 -2.98 3.67
CA GLY A 48 -15.49 -1.63 3.20
C GLY A 48 -14.48 -0.91 4.10
N HIS A 49 -13.56 -1.67 4.70
CA HIS A 49 -12.70 -1.19 5.78
C HIS A 49 -11.31 -0.78 5.28
N ASN A 50 -10.58 -0.08 6.16
CA ASN A 50 -9.22 0.34 5.91
C ASN A 50 -8.22 -0.64 6.53
N VAL A 51 -7.13 -0.89 5.81
CA VAL A 51 -5.93 -1.56 6.29
C VAL A 51 -4.79 -0.55 6.27
N ILE A 52 -4.19 -0.32 7.44
CA ILE A 52 -3.04 0.57 7.59
C ILE A 52 -1.77 -0.25 7.43
N ILE A 53 -0.87 0.18 6.56
CA ILE A 53 0.39 -0.50 6.29
C ILE A 53 1.52 0.46 6.59
N GLN A 54 2.46 0.03 7.44
CA GLN A 54 3.62 0.81 7.83
C GLN A 54 4.88 0.01 7.56
N LEU A 55 5.75 0.54 6.69
CA LEU A 55 6.94 -0.15 6.23
C LEU A 55 8.18 0.74 6.38
N GLU A 56 9.33 0.09 6.52
CA GLU A 56 10.65 0.71 6.49
C GLU A 56 11.54 -0.01 5.46
N TRP A 57 12.41 0.73 4.80
CA TRP A 57 13.34 0.16 3.83
C TRP A 57 14.41 -0.68 4.53
N ASN A 58 14.40 -1.98 4.26
CA ASN A 58 15.47 -2.89 4.65
C ASN A 58 16.56 -2.92 3.55
N ARG A 59 17.77 -2.48 3.91
CA ARG A 59 18.92 -2.38 2.99
C ARG A 59 19.55 -3.74 2.69
N ASP A 60 19.42 -4.70 3.60
CA ASP A 60 20.11 -5.99 3.50
C ASP A 60 19.51 -6.86 2.40
N ASN A 61 18.20 -6.74 2.19
CA ASN A 61 17.44 -7.51 1.21
C ASN A 61 16.72 -6.65 0.17
N ASN A 62 16.97 -5.34 0.15
CA ASN A 62 16.45 -4.38 -0.83
C ASN A 62 14.92 -4.44 -0.99
N GLN A 63 14.20 -4.42 0.12
CA GLN A 63 12.73 -4.38 0.13
C GLN A 63 12.21 -3.58 1.32
N PHE A 64 10.95 -3.16 1.24
CA PHE A 64 10.24 -2.57 2.36
C PHE A 64 9.66 -3.67 3.23
N GLU A 65 9.83 -3.56 4.55
CA GLU A 65 9.32 -4.51 5.52
C GLU A 65 8.62 -3.78 6.66
N GLY A 66 7.60 -4.41 7.23
CA GLY A 66 6.90 -3.86 8.38
C GLY A 66 5.61 -4.62 8.64
N LYS A 67 4.56 -3.89 9.00
CA LYS A 67 3.29 -4.50 9.42
C LYS A 67 2.09 -3.86 8.76
N TRP A 68 1.07 -4.69 8.57
CA TRP A 68 -0.28 -4.25 8.30
C TRP A 68 -1.12 -4.34 9.58
N TYR A 69 -2.13 -3.49 9.67
CA TYR A 69 -3.07 -3.41 10.79
C TYR A 69 -4.47 -3.18 10.26
N VAL A 70 -5.43 -3.94 10.79
CA VAL A 70 -6.85 -3.74 10.54
C VAL A 70 -7.60 -3.62 11.85
N ARG A 71 -8.54 -2.70 11.89
CA ARG A 71 -9.43 -2.52 13.03
C ARG A 71 -10.83 -2.15 12.54
N THR A 72 -11.73 -3.12 12.60
CA THR A 72 -13.16 -2.92 12.36
C THR A 72 -13.94 -3.16 13.65
N LYS A 73 -15.27 -3.03 13.60
CA LYS A 73 -16.14 -3.43 14.71
C LYS A 73 -16.15 -4.95 14.93
N LYS A 74 -15.93 -5.75 13.86
CA LYS A 74 -16.05 -7.21 13.87
C LYS A 74 -14.71 -7.94 13.96
N PHE A 75 -13.64 -7.31 13.52
CA PHE A 75 -12.32 -7.94 13.40
C PHE A 75 -11.20 -6.97 13.75
N LYS A 76 -10.16 -7.49 14.39
CA LYS A 76 -8.90 -6.79 14.63
C LYS A 76 -7.77 -7.76 14.29
N GLY A 77 -6.80 -7.28 13.54
CA GLY A 77 -5.70 -8.10 13.08
C GLY A 77 -4.48 -7.27 12.74
N SER A 78 -3.33 -7.93 12.77
CA SER A 78 -2.08 -7.38 12.28
C SER A 78 -1.17 -8.51 11.84
N GLY A 79 -0.28 -8.24 10.91
CA GLY A 79 0.69 -9.22 10.47
C GLY A 79 1.85 -8.56 9.76
N ASP A 80 2.86 -9.37 9.44
CA ASP A 80 4.03 -8.88 8.73
C ASP A 80 3.66 -8.61 7.26
N PHE A 81 4.30 -7.59 6.69
CA PHE A 81 4.10 -7.17 5.31
C PHE A 81 5.45 -6.86 4.66
N LYS A 82 5.61 -7.31 3.42
CA LYS A 82 6.83 -7.11 2.63
C LYS A 82 6.44 -6.57 1.27
N LEU A 83 7.08 -5.49 0.85
CA LEU A 83 6.89 -4.88 -0.46
C LEU A 83 8.23 -4.85 -1.19
N LYS A 84 8.29 -5.60 -2.29
CA LYS A 84 9.46 -5.68 -3.16
C LYS A 84 9.16 -4.99 -4.48
N MET A 85 10.06 -4.11 -4.88
CA MET A 85 9.99 -3.45 -6.19
C MET A 85 10.42 -4.45 -7.26
N ASN A 86 9.51 -4.82 -8.15
CA ASN A 86 9.87 -5.57 -9.34
C ASN A 86 10.32 -4.57 -10.43
N GLN A 87 11.60 -4.60 -10.77
CA GLN A 87 12.20 -3.68 -11.76
C GLN A 87 11.64 -3.84 -13.19
N ASN A 88 10.83 -4.87 -13.46
CA ASN A 88 10.25 -5.15 -14.77
C ASN A 88 8.92 -4.41 -15.07
N GLN A 89 8.46 -3.51 -14.18
CA GLN A 89 7.21 -2.74 -14.35
C GLN A 89 7.41 -1.21 -14.30
N ILE A 90 8.58 -0.70 -14.73
CA ILE A 90 8.69 0.73 -15.06
C ILE A 90 8.02 0.95 -16.42
N SER A 91 6.69 1.00 -16.42
CA SER A 91 5.95 1.55 -17.56
C SER A 91 6.23 3.04 -17.60
N ILE A 92 7.05 3.45 -18.57
CA ILE A 92 7.33 4.82 -18.96
C ILE A 92 6.02 5.63 -18.97
N LEU A 93 5.84 6.56 -18.03
CA LEU A 93 4.76 7.54 -18.08
C LEU A 93 5.36 8.94 -18.01
N SER A 94 5.40 9.53 -19.21
CA SER A 94 5.59 10.93 -19.58
C SER A 94 6.93 11.61 -19.23
N MET A 95 7.92 11.42 -20.12
CA MET A 95 8.65 12.58 -20.64
C MET A 95 7.67 13.41 -21.47
N TYR A 96 7.29 14.58 -20.97
CA TYR A 96 6.95 15.72 -21.82
C TYR A 96 7.53 16.97 -21.14
N GLU A 97 8.73 17.37 -21.54
CA GLU A 97 9.05 18.79 -21.57
C GLU A 97 8.25 19.39 -22.73
N LYS A 98 7.38 20.35 -22.43
CA LYS A 98 6.98 21.32 -23.46
C LYS A 98 8.06 22.40 -23.48
N VAL A 99 8.70 22.50 -24.65
CA VAL A 99 9.51 23.64 -25.09
C VAL A 99 8.68 24.92 -25.03
#